data_AF-A0A0P9KBY8-F1
#
_entry.id   AF-A0A0P9KBY8-F1
#
_cell.length_a   1.000
_cell.length_b   1.000
_cell.length_c   1.000
_cell.angle_alpha   90.00
_cell.angle_beta   90.00
_cell.angle_gamma   90.00
#
_symmetry.space_group_name_H-M   'P 1'
#
loop_
_entity.id
_entity.type
_entity.pdbx_description
1 polymer ?
#
loop_
_entity_poly.entity_id
_entity_poly.type
_entity_poly.pdbx_seq_one_letter_code
_entity_poly.pdbx_strand_id
1 'polypeptide(L)' 'MLCQVLNLLAMQYLIPHQLTVVQQESTLIIDLHVARLSWHRAQVIGEKMRNLIDVYSVEVEQIDALNTPQTHVALATG' A
#
# COMPACT_ATOMS: atom_id res chain seq x y z
N MET A 1 6.06 -5.20 11.53
CA MET A 1 5.39 -5.52 10.25
C MET A 1 5.02 -4.26 9.48
N LEU A 2 4.04 -3.46 9.93
CA LEU A 2 3.65 -2.22 9.24
C LEU A 2 4.84 -1.28 8.97
N CYS A 3 5.69 -1.02 9.97
CA CYS A 3 6.86 -0.16 9.79
C CYS A 3 7.86 -0.69 8.75
N GLN A 4 7.98 -2.01 8.57
CA GLN A 4 8.88 -2.58 7.54
C GLN A 4 8.32 -2.35 6.14
N VAL A 5 6.99 -2.49 5.96
CA VAL A 5 6.30 -2.17 4.70
C VAL A 5 6.47 -0.68 4.37
N LEU A 6 6.23 0.21 5.34
CA LEU A 6 6.40 1.65 5.15
C LEU A 6 7.86 2.02 4.89
N ASN A 7 8.81 1.39 5.58
CA ASN A 7 10.24 1.61 5.35
C ASN A 7 10.66 1.15 3.95
N LEU A 8 10.11 0.04 3.46
CA LEU A 8 10.37 -0.44 2.12
C LEU A 8 9.89 0.55 1.06
N LEU A 9 8.71 1.15 1.25
CA LEU A 9 8.21 2.23 0.39
C LEU A 9 9.10 3.47 0.48
N ALA A 10 9.51 3.88 1.68
CA ALA A 10 10.38 5.03 1.90
C ALA A 10 11.73 4.89 1.20
N MET A 11 12.38 3.71 1.28
CA MET A 11 13.62 3.41 0.56
C MET A 11 13.47 3.47 -0.97
N GLN A 12 12.25 3.31 -1.49
CA GLN A 12 11.93 3.42 -2.91
C GLN A 12 11.39 4.79 -3.30
N TYR A 13 11.39 5.76 -2.38
CA TYR A 13 10.82 7.10 -2.54
C TYR A 13 9.33 7.06 -2.96
N LEU A 14 8.60 6.08 -2.43
CA LEU A 14 7.18 5.89 -2.70
C LEU A 14 6.35 6.40 -1.52
N ILE A 15 5.39 7.25 -1.84
CA ILE A 15 4.44 7.78 -0.86
C ILE A 15 3.07 7.21 -1.25
N PRO A 16 2.46 6.34 -0.43
CA PRO A 16 1.11 5.86 -0.68
C PRO A 16 0.12 7.04 -0.55
N HIS A 17 -0.86 7.09 -1.44
CA HIS A 17 -1.94 8.08 -1.35
C HIS A 17 -3.11 7.58 -0.49
N GLN A 18 -3.22 6.26 -0.34
CA GLN A 18 -4.12 5.61 0.61
C GLN A 18 -3.39 4.48 1.31
N LEU A 19 -3.62 4.36 2.61
CA LEU A 19 -3.12 3.29 3.47
C LEU A 19 -4.23 2.93 4.45
N THR A 20 -4.71 1.70 4.38
CA THR A 20 -5.65 1.12 5.34
C THR A 20 -4.95 -0.03 6.04
N VAL A 21 -5.14 -0.10 7.35
CA VAL A 21 -4.60 -1.18 8.17
C VAL A 21 -5.71 -1.70 9.06
N VAL A 22 -6.01 -2.98 8.95
CA VAL A 22 -7.00 -3.67 9.77
C VAL A 22 -6.32 -4.83 10.48
N GLN A 23 -6.43 -4.85 11.80
CA GLN A 23 -6.04 -6.02 12.58
C GLN A 23 -7.24 -6.96 12.68
N GLN A 24 -7.09 -8.19 12.19
CA GLN A 24 -8.07 -9.25 12.30
C GLN A 24 -7.42 -10.44 13.01
N GLU A 25 -7.85 -10.68 14.25
CA GLU A 25 -7.27 -11.71 15.11
C GLU A 25 -5.74 -11.54 15.24
N SER A 26 -4.96 -12.50 14.73
CA SER A 26 -3.49 -12.46 14.68
C SER A 26 -2.91 -11.98 13.36
N THR A 27 -3.75 -11.56 12.41
CA THR A 27 -3.35 -11.12 11.08
C THR A 27 -3.50 -9.61 10.94
N LEU A 28 -2.51 -8.98 10.32
CA LEU A 28 -2.55 -7.57 9.97
C LEU A 28 -2.75 -7.45 8.45
N ILE A 29 -3.93 -6.97 8.05
CA ILE A 29 -4.27 -6.72 6.66
C ILE A 29 -3.86 -5.28 6.34
N ILE A 30 -3.06 -5.10 5.30
CA ILE A 30 -2.51 -3.81 4.89
C ILE A 30 -2.88 -3.58 3.42
N ASP A 31 -3.74 -2.60 3.17
CA ASP A 31 -4.07 -2.14 1.83
C ASP A 31 -3.36 -0.82 1.56
N LEU A 32 -2.61 -0.75 0.46
CA LEU A 32 -1.86 0.45 0.09
C LEU A 32 -2.07 0.77 -1.38
N HIS A 33 -2.35 2.03 -1.67
CA HIS A 33 -2.43 2.52 -3.05
C HIS A 33 -1.27 3.48 -3.30
N VAL A 34 -0.50 3.23 -4.35
CA VAL A 34 0.65 4.06 -4.73
C VAL A 34 0.50 4.47 -6.19
N ALA A 35 0.58 5.78 -6.45
CA ALA A 35 0.48 6.32 -7.80
C ALA A 35 1.87 6.33 -8.48
N ARG A 36 1.87 6.47 -9.81
CA ARG A 36 3.09 6.73 -10.62
C ARG A 36 4.16 5.64 -10.54
N LEU A 37 3.76 4.37 -10.37
CA LEU A 37 4.63 3.23 -10.65
C LEU A 37 4.34 2.63 -12.02
N SER A 38 5.38 2.16 -12.71
CA SER A 38 5.18 1.19 -13.77
C SER A 38 4.79 -0.15 -13.17
N TRP A 39 4.01 -0.94 -13.93
CA TRP A 39 3.60 -2.28 -13.51
C TRP A 39 4.77 -3.16 -13.08
N HIS A 40 5.87 -3.15 -13.84
CA HIS A 40 7.09 -3.89 -13.51
C HIS A 40 7.67 -3.48 -12.14
N ARG A 41 7.71 -2.18 -11.82
CA ARG A 41 8.19 -1.72 -10.51
C ARG A 41 7.27 -2.16 -9.38
N ALA A 42 5.95 -2.10 -9.60
CA ALA A 42 4.96 -2.56 -8.63
C ALA A 42 5.14 -4.05 -8.32
N GLN A 43 5.35 -4.88 -9.34
CA GLN A 43 5.62 -6.32 -9.19
C GLN A 43 6.92 -6.58 -8.42
N VAL A 44 8.02 -5.90 -8.75
CA VAL A 44 9.30 -6.04 -8.05
C VAL A 44 9.18 -5.67 -6.58
N ILE A 45 8.41 -4.63 -6.27
CA ILE A 45 8.17 -4.19 -4.88
C ILE A 45 7.29 -5.20 -4.14
N GLY A 46 6.22 -5.68 -4.77
CA GLY A 46 5.38 -6.74 -4.20
C GLY A 46 6.20 -7.99 -3.88
N GLU A 47 7.11 -8.38 -4.77
CA GLU A 47 8.02 -9.48 -4.53
C GLU A 47 8.97 -9.23 -3.35
N LYS A 48 9.49 -8.01 -3.20
CA LYS A 48 10.29 -7.65 -2.02
C LYS A 48 9.47 -7.71 -0.73
N MET A 49 8.19 -7.35 -0.77
CA MET A 49 7.29 -7.47 0.38
C MET A 49 7.00 -8.93 0.74
N ARG A 50 6.80 -9.81 -0.25
CA ARG A 50 6.62 -11.26 -0.03
C ARG A 50 7.84 -11.93 0.63
N ASN A 51 9.02 -11.36 0.45
CA ASN A 51 10.25 -11.85 1.06
C ASN A 51 10.46 -11.39 2.52
N LEU A 52 9.53 -10.61 3.10
CA LEU A 52 9.58 -10.28 4.52
C LEU A 52 9.13 -11.49 5.35
N ILE A 53 9.86 -11.77 6.44
CA ILE A 53 9.69 -12.99 7.27
C ILE A 53 8.25 -13.17 7.78
N ASP A 54 7.56 -12.07 8.04
CA ASP A 54 6.25 -12.06 8.71
C ASP A 54 5.10 -11.68 7.77
N VAL A 55 5.31 -11.80 6.46
CA VAL A 55 4.29 -11.54 5.44
C VAL A 55 3.74 -12.87 4.92
N TYR A 56 2.43 -13.06 5.08
CA TYR A 56 1.76 -14.26 4.62
C TYR A 56 1.53 -14.27 3.10
N SER A 57 1.01 -13.17 2.55
CA SER A 57 0.77 -12.99 1.12
C SER A 57 0.83 -11.51 0.74
N VAL A 58 1.08 -11.24 -0.54
CA VAL A 58 0.99 -9.89 -1.13
C VAL A 58 0.40 -10.03 -2.52
N GLU A 59 -0.68 -9.30 -2.76
CA GLU A 59 -1.31 -9.16 -4.07
C GLU A 59 -1.01 -7.76 -4.61
N VAL A 60 -0.75 -7.68 -5.92
CA VAL A 60 -0.45 -6.41 -6.60
C VAL A 60 -1.45 -6.27 -7.73
N GLU A 61 -2.26 -5.22 -7.64
CA GLU A 61 -3.30 -4.93 -8.61
C GLU A 61 -3.04 -3.58 -9.31
N GLN A 62 -3.48 -3.49 -10.57
CA GLN A 62 -3.50 -2.21 -11.28
C GLN A 62 -4.89 -1.61 -11.13
N ILE A 63 -4.98 -0.54 -10.35
CA ILE A 63 -6.23 0.19 -10.17
C ILE A 63 -6.30 1.28 -11.24
N ASP A 64 -7.18 1.11 -12.21
CA ASP A 64 -7.49 2.18 -13.15
C ASP A 64 -8.27 3.29 -12.42
N ALA A 65 -7.82 4.53 -12.61
CA ALA A 65 -8.34 5.72 -11.92
C ALA A 65 -9.83 6.01 -12.19
N LEU A 66 -10.49 5.25 -13.07
CA LEU A 66 -11.91 5.42 -13.41
C LEU A 66 -12.89 4.82 -12.39
N ASN A 67 -12.44 4.04 -11.41
CA ASN A 67 -13.32 3.27 -10.50
C ASN A 67 -13.17 3.54 -9.00
N THR A 68 -12.45 4.57 -8.56
CA THR A 68 -12.35 4.88 -7.13
C THR A 68 -13.31 6.02 -6.73
N PRO A 69 -14.27 5.80 -5.80
CA PRO A 69 -14.99 6.88 -5.17
C PRO A 69 -14.00 7.74 -4.38
N GLN A 70 -13.64 8.90 -4.94
CA GLN A 70 -12.78 9.89 -4.29
C GLN A 70 -13.59 10.59 -3.18
N THR A 71 -13.72 9.96 -2.02
CA THR A 71 -14.28 10.63 -0.83
C THR A 71 -13.21 11.54 -0.25
N HIS A 72 -13.03 12.73 -0.84
CA HIS A 72 -12.29 13.82 -0.22
C HIS A 72 -13.13 14.39 0.94
N VAL A 73 -12.83 14.00 2.18
CA VAL A 73 -13.30 14.74 3.35
C VAL A 73 -12.32 15.89 3.57
N ALA A 74 -12.67 17.08 3.07
CA ALA A 74 -12.00 18.31 3.46
C ALA A 74 -12.49 18.71 4.86
N LEU A 75 -11.57 18.77 5.82
CA LEU A 75 -11.83 19.36 7.14
C LEU A 75 -11.86 20.88 6.99
N ALA A 76 -12.98 21.51 7.35
CA ALA A 76 -13.06 22.96 7.47
C ALA A 76 -12.22 23.40 8.68
N THR A 77 -11.11 24.08 8.43
CA THR A 77 -10.42 24.85 9.47
C THR A 77 -11.30 26.05 9.83
N GLY A 78 -11.79 26.07 11.07
CA GLY A 78 -12.45 27.24 11.68
C GLY A 78 -11.45 28.29 12.14
#